data_AF-A0A257NMJ7-F1
#
_entry.id   AF-A0A257NMJ7-F1
#
_cell.length_a   1.000
_cell.length_b   1.000
_cell.length_c   1.000
_cell.angle_alpha   90.00
_cell.angle_beta   90.00
_cell.angle_gamma   90.00
#
_symmetry.space_group_name_H-M   'P 1'
#
loop_
_entity.id
_entity.type
_entity.pdbx_description
1 polymer ?
#
loop_
_entity_poly.entity_id
_entity_poly.type
_entity_poly.pdbx_seq_one_letter_code
_entity_poly.pdbx_strand_id
1 'polypeptide(L)'
;MFMARSPLDGGWAWCDYCAAFCTSQGYFVQKRLLIGARLKEERTRLRLSQSDIAERLGASRRSVIDWEKGGATPNAENISELNDYGVDVLYILTGRREAEALSTEEKLLIERYRAADEATRYRILSSLLEGKNPAQATTDSNQVRPG
;
A
#
# COMPACT_ATOMS: atom_id res chain seq x y z
N MET A 1 -5.86 -17.88 -41.44
CA MET A 1 -5.29 -16.57 -41.83
C MET A 1 -6.37 -15.84 -42.60
N PHE A 2 -6.91 -14.73 -42.08
CA PHE A 2 -8.04 -14.04 -42.70
C PHE A 2 -7.62 -12.64 -43.18
N MET A 3 -7.90 -12.35 -44.45
CA MET A 3 -7.73 -11.03 -45.06
C MET A 3 -9.05 -10.25 -44.99
N ALA A 4 -8.98 -8.96 -44.69
CA ALA A 4 -10.12 -8.04 -44.76
C ALA A 4 -9.77 -6.80 -45.60
N ARG A 5 -10.78 -6.18 -46.19
CA ARG A 5 -10.65 -5.10 -47.18
C ARG A 5 -10.67 -3.73 -46.50
N SER A 6 -9.75 -2.85 -46.87
CA SER A 6 -9.63 -1.51 -46.28
C SER A 6 -10.83 -0.62 -46.66
N PRO A 7 -11.42 0.15 -45.72
CA PRO A 7 -12.57 1.01 -46.00
C PRO A 7 -12.22 2.36 -46.65
N LEU A 8 -10.94 2.75 -46.70
CA LEU A 8 -10.53 4.09 -47.19
C LEU A 8 -10.12 4.09 -48.66
N ASP A 9 -9.59 2.99 -49.16
CA ASP A 9 -9.00 2.88 -50.50
C ASP A 9 -9.32 1.55 -51.21
N GLY A 10 -10.07 0.64 -50.55
CA GLY A 10 -10.55 -0.60 -51.15
C GLY A 10 -9.46 -1.66 -51.45
N GLY A 11 -8.21 -1.38 -51.07
CA GLY A 11 -7.07 -2.28 -51.18
C GLY A 11 -6.99 -3.31 -50.05
N TRP A 12 -6.20 -4.37 -50.29
CA TRP A 12 -5.87 -5.38 -49.27
C TRP A 12 -4.60 -4.94 -48.53
N ALA A 13 -4.75 -4.45 -47.30
CA ALA A 13 -3.63 -4.00 -46.46
C ALA A 13 -3.37 -4.99 -45.31
N TRP A 14 -2.10 -5.19 -44.96
CA TRP A 14 -1.71 -5.89 -43.73
C TRP A 14 -2.03 -4.97 -42.55
N CYS A 15 -2.93 -5.41 -41.68
CA CYS A 15 -3.45 -4.56 -40.61
C CYS A 15 -2.39 -4.39 -39.51
N ASP A 16 -1.69 -3.25 -39.48
CA ASP A 16 -0.85 -2.80 -38.35
C ASP A 16 -1.68 -2.39 -37.11
N TYR A 17 -2.83 -3.05 -36.89
CA TYR A 17 -3.70 -2.85 -35.72
C TYR A 17 -3.28 -3.70 -34.50
N CYS A 18 -2.01 -4.13 -34.43
CA CYS A 18 -1.50 -4.94 -33.30
C CYS A 18 -0.78 -4.12 -32.23
N ALA A 19 -0.36 -2.87 -32.50
CA ALA A 19 0.47 -2.13 -31.54
C ALA A 19 -0.28 -1.64 -30.28
N ALA A 20 -1.55 -1.26 -30.40
CA ALA A 20 -2.33 -0.75 -29.25
C ALA A 20 -2.88 -1.86 -28.33
N PHE A 21 -3.03 -3.10 -28.83
CA PHE A 21 -3.56 -4.22 -28.03
C PHE A 21 -2.47 -4.94 -27.22
N CYS A 22 -1.19 -4.79 -27.61
CA CYS A 22 -0.07 -5.52 -27.02
C CYS A 22 0.49 -4.90 -25.72
N THR A 23 0.25 -3.62 -25.45
CA THR A 23 0.72 -2.94 -24.23
C THR A 23 -0.18 -3.14 -23.02
N SER A 24 -1.49 -3.34 -23.23
CA SER A 24 -2.44 -3.56 -22.11
C SER A 24 -2.20 -4.90 -21.41
N GLN A 25 -1.91 -5.97 -22.16
CA GLN A 25 -1.67 -7.30 -21.58
C GLN A 25 -0.40 -7.34 -20.72
N GLY A 26 0.65 -6.61 -21.07
CA GLY A 26 1.88 -6.52 -20.28
C GLY A 26 1.67 -5.87 -18.90
N TYR A 27 0.88 -4.79 -18.85
CA TYR A 27 0.57 -4.10 -17.60
C TYR A 27 -0.24 -4.97 -16.63
N PHE A 28 -1.24 -5.70 -17.12
CA PHE A 28 -2.06 -6.59 -16.28
C PHE A 28 -1.27 -7.77 -15.71
N VAL A 29 -0.34 -8.36 -16.50
CA VAL A 29 0.54 -9.43 -16.01
C VAL A 29 1.48 -8.90 -14.92
N GLN A 30 2.08 -7.72 -15.13
CA GLN A 30 2.99 -7.12 -14.14
C GLN A 30 2.26 -6.75 -12.84
N LYS A 31 1.04 -6.22 -12.92
CA LYS A 31 0.24 -5.88 -11.74
C LYS A 31 -0.15 -7.11 -10.92
N ARG A 32 -0.54 -8.22 -11.56
CA ARG A 32 -0.86 -9.48 -10.87
C ARG A 32 0.36 -10.08 -10.17
N LEU A 33 1.54 -10.01 -10.79
CA LEU A 33 2.79 -10.44 -10.17
C LEU A 33 3.13 -9.63 -8.91
N LEU A 34 2.95 -8.31 -8.95
CA LEU A 34 3.19 -7.44 -7.79
C LEU A 34 2.21 -7.75 -6.64
N ILE A 35 0.92 -7.90 -6.94
CA ILE A 35 -0.10 -8.26 -5.95
C ILE A 35 0.20 -9.64 -5.35
N GLY A 36 0.53 -10.63 -6.19
CA GLY A 36 0.89 -11.98 -5.75
C GLY A 36 2.13 -12.01 -4.85
N ALA A 37 3.15 -11.21 -5.17
CA ALA A 37 4.35 -11.08 -4.35
C ALA A 37 4.03 -10.50 -2.96
N ARG A 38 3.18 -9.47 -2.88
CA ARG A 38 2.77 -8.86 -1.61
C ARG A 38 1.87 -9.78 -0.79
N LEU A 39 0.98 -10.54 -1.43
CA LEU A 39 0.18 -11.58 -0.77
C LEU A 39 1.10 -12.62 -0.12
N LYS A 40 2.13 -13.08 -0.85
CA LYS A 40 3.14 -13.99 -0.32
C LYS A 40 3.88 -13.40 0.88
N GLU A 41 4.29 -12.14 0.78
CA GLU A 41 4.97 -11.42 1.86
C GLU A 41 4.12 -11.37 3.13
N GLU A 42 2.85 -10.98 3.02
CA GLU A 42 1.92 -10.93 4.16
C GLU A 42 1.68 -12.31 4.76
N ARG A 43 1.48 -13.33 3.92
CA ARG A 43 1.36 -14.71 4.40
C ARG A 43 2.60 -15.12 5.22
N THR A 44 3.80 -14.81 4.72
CA THR A 44 5.05 -15.14 5.42
C THR A 44 5.25 -14.32 6.69
N ARG A 45 4.81 -13.05 6.71
CA ARG A 45 4.81 -12.18 7.90
C ARG A 45 4.01 -12.81 9.04
N LEU A 46 2.86 -13.41 8.70
CA LEU A 46 2.00 -14.13 9.64
C LEU A 46 2.44 -15.57 9.93
N ARG A 47 3.54 -16.03 9.32
CA ARG A 47 4.07 -17.41 9.44
C ARG A 47 3.07 -18.49 9.01
N LEU A 48 2.18 -18.17 8.06
CA LEU A 48 1.19 -19.10 7.54
C LEU A 48 1.73 -19.89 6.33
N SER A 49 1.33 -21.15 6.20
CA SER A 49 1.58 -21.96 5.01
C SER A 49 0.58 -21.62 3.89
N GLN A 50 0.90 -21.99 2.64
CA GLN A 50 -0.05 -21.85 1.53
C GLN A 50 -1.32 -22.69 1.73
N SER A 51 -1.20 -23.81 2.45
CA SER A 51 -2.34 -24.65 2.79
C SER A 51 -3.21 -23.98 3.86
N ASP A 52 -2.60 -23.30 4.84
CA ASP A 52 -3.32 -22.66 5.94
C ASP A 52 -4.19 -21.51 5.42
N ILE A 53 -3.67 -20.69 4.50
CA ILE A 53 -4.47 -19.66 3.82
C ILE A 53 -5.56 -20.30 2.95
N ALA A 54 -5.24 -21.38 2.22
CA ALA A 54 -6.22 -22.03 1.37
C ALA A 54 -7.41 -22.57 2.18
N GLU A 55 -7.14 -23.23 3.30
CA GLU A 55 -8.17 -23.74 4.21
C GLU A 55 -9.04 -22.62 4.79
N ARG A 56 -8.42 -21.52 5.23
CA ARG A 56 -9.12 -20.34 5.76
C ARG A 56 -10.06 -19.69 4.75
N LEU A 57 -9.67 -19.67 3.47
CA LEU A 57 -10.44 -19.04 2.40
C LEU A 57 -11.40 -20.00 1.67
N GLY A 58 -11.52 -21.26 2.13
CA GLY A 58 -12.25 -22.29 1.39
C GLY A 58 -11.72 -22.52 -0.03
N ALA A 59 -10.46 -22.17 -0.30
CA ALA A 59 -9.82 -22.23 -1.59
C ALA A 59 -8.90 -23.46 -1.71
N SER A 60 -8.47 -23.78 -2.93
CA SER A 60 -7.47 -24.82 -3.13
C SER A 60 -6.05 -24.27 -2.89
N ARG A 61 -5.13 -25.10 -2.39
CA ARG A 61 -3.70 -24.75 -2.30
C ARG A 61 -3.12 -24.33 -3.66
N ARG A 62 -3.60 -24.95 -4.75
CA ARG A 62 -3.20 -24.61 -6.13
C ARG A 62 -3.58 -23.16 -6.47
N SER A 63 -4.78 -22.72 -6.08
CA SER A 63 -5.25 -21.35 -6.27
C SER A 63 -4.34 -20.34 -5.58
N VAL A 64 -3.95 -20.60 -4.33
CA VAL A 64 -3.01 -19.73 -3.59
C VAL A 64 -1.65 -19.64 -4.29
N ILE A 65 -1.11 -20.77 -4.77
CA ILE A 65 0.13 -20.79 -5.56
C ILE A 65 -0.01 -19.93 -6.83
N ASP A 66 -1.13 -20.04 -7.53
CA ASP A 66 -1.37 -19.30 -8.76
C ASP A 66 -1.59 -17.80 -8.50
N TRP A 67 -2.19 -17.43 -7.38
CA TRP A 67 -2.28 -16.04 -6.94
C TRP A 67 -0.91 -15.46 -6.64
N GLU A 68 -0.08 -16.16 -5.87
CA GLU A 68 1.28 -15.71 -5.51
C GLU A 68 2.21 -15.59 -6.72
N LYS A 69 1.98 -16.39 -7.77
CA LYS A 69 2.72 -16.35 -9.04
C LYS A 69 2.11 -15.43 -10.09
N GLY A 70 1.01 -14.74 -9.78
CA GLY A 70 0.30 -13.85 -10.71
C GLY A 70 -0.41 -14.56 -11.87
N GLY A 71 -0.56 -15.88 -11.80
CA GLY A 71 -1.30 -16.69 -12.78
C GLY A 71 -2.82 -16.55 -12.65
N ALA A 72 -3.30 -16.22 -11.45
CA ALA A 72 -4.68 -15.83 -11.18
C ALA A 72 -4.72 -14.70 -10.13
N THR A 73 -5.91 -14.23 -9.78
CA THR A 73 -6.09 -13.20 -8.75
C THR A 73 -7.19 -13.64 -7.79
N PRO A 74 -7.01 -13.46 -6.47
CA PRO A 74 -8.10 -13.68 -5.52
C PRO A 74 -9.27 -12.74 -5.84
N ASN A 75 -10.51 -13.21 -5.66
CA ASN A 75 -11.69 -12.37 -5.81
C ASN A 75 -11.84 -11.44 -4.60
N ALA A 76 -12.83 -10.54 -4.63
CA ALA A 76 -13.07 -9.59 -3.54
C ALA A 76 -13.45 -10.28 -2.21
N GLU A 77 -14.16 -11.41 -2.27
CA GLU A 77 -14.54 -12.21 -1.10
C GLU A 77 -13.29 -12.78 -0.39
N ASN A 78 -12.40 -13.43 -1.14
CA ASN A 78 -11.11 -13.93 -0.63
C ASN A 78 -10.27 -12.80 -0.02
N ILE A 79 -10.25 -11.63 -0.66
CA ILE A 79 -9.53 -10.46 -0.13
C ILE A 79 -10.17 -9.96 1.18
N SER A 80 -11.50 -9.94 1.27
CA SER A 80 -12.21 -9.57 2.49
C SER A 80 -11.89 -10.54 3.63
N GLU A 81 -11.96 -11.84 3.37
CA GLU A 81 -11.64 -12.87 4.38
C GLU A 81 -10.18 -12.80 4.84
N LEU A 82 -9.24 -12.51 3.94
CA LEU A 82 -7.83 -12.30 4.32
C LEU A 82 -7.66 -11.21 5.39
N ASN A 83 -8.43 -10.12 5.30
CA ASN A 83 -8.41 -9.05 6.30
C ASN A 83 -8.75 -9.56 7.71
N ASP A 84 -9.74 -10.45 7.81
CA ASP A 84 -10.19 -11.03 9.08
C ASP A 84 -9.11 -11.93 9.72
N TYR A 85 -8.16 -12.41 8.93
CA TYR A 85 -7.00 -13.18 9.39
C TYR A 85 -5.75 -12.34 9.65
N GLY A 86 -5.87 -11.00 9.64
CA GLY A 86 -4.79 -10.07 9.97
C GLY A 86 -3.80 -9.83 8.83
N VAL A 87 -4.17 -10.18 7.60
CA VAL A 87 -3.42 -9.83 6.39
C VAL A 87 -3.69 -8.37 6.05
N ASP A 88 -2.63 -7.60 5.76
CA ASP A 88 -2.76 -6.21 5.33
C ASP A 88 -3.24 -6.15 3.87
N VAL A 89 -4.56 -6.13 3.68
CA VAL A 89 -5.20 -6.05 2.36
C VAL A 89 -4.83 -4.78 1.62
N LEU A 90 -4.71 -3.65 2.33
CA LEU A 90 -4.38 -2.38 1.71
C LEU A 90 -2.95 -2.42 1.17
N TYR A 91 -2.01 -3.02 1.90
CA TYR A 91 -0.66 -3.27 1.40
C TYR A 91 -0.67 -4.16 0.17
N ILE A 92 -1.42 -5.26 0.15
CA ILE A 92 -1.52 -6.14 -1.01
C ILE A 92 -1.96 -5.36 -2.26
N LEU A 93 -3.01 -4.55 -2.14
CA LEU A 93 -3.61 -3.82 -3.25
C LEU A 93 -2.78 -2.60 -3.70
N THR A 94 -2.21 -1.85 -2.76
CA THR A 94 -1.59 -0.54 -3.04
C THR A 94 -0.07 -0.56 -2.98
N GLY A 95 0.52 -1.50 -2.22
CA GLY A 95 1.96 -1.56 -1.94
C GLY A 95 2.43 -0.59 -0.89
N ARG A 96 1.50 0.11 -0.25
CA ARG A 96 1.78 1.02 0.86
C ARG A 96 1.31 0.34 2.12
N ARG A 97 2.22 0.10 3.05
CA ARG A 97 1.84 -0.24 4.42
C ARG A 97 1.27 1.04 5.01
N GLU A 98 0.07 0.99 5.57
CA GLU A 98 -0.32 2.09 6.44
C GLU A 98 0.69 2.15 7.59
N ALA A 99 1.12 3.37 7.92
CA ALA A 99 1.87 3.57 9.15
C ALA A 99 1.05 2.95 10.29
N GLU A 100 1.73 2.28 11.22
CA GLU A 100 1.13 1.60 12.37
C GLU A 100 -0.07 2.40 12.91
N ALA A 101 -1.15 1.70 13.24
CA ALA A 101 -2.37 2.33 13.72
C ALA A 101 -2.01 3.35 14.79
N LEU A 102 -2.28 4.63 14.49
CA LEU A 102 -1.87 5.74 15.34
C LEU A 102 -2.29 5.47 16.79
N SER A 103 -1.35 5.67 17.70
CA SER A 103 -1.61 5.63 19.14
C SER A 103 -2.71 6.62 19.49
N THR A 104 -3.34 6.43 20.66
CA THR A 104 -4.38 7.36 21.15
C THR A 104 -3.84 8.79 21.23
N GLU A 105 -2.57 8.95 21.62
CA GLU A 105 -1.91 10.25 21.70
C GLU A 105 -1.76 10.90 20.33
N GLU A 106 -1.28 10.16 19.32
CA GLU A 106 -1.14 10.66 17.95
C GLU A 106 -2.50 11.01 17.34
N LYS A 107 -3.54 10.21 17.58
CA LYS A 107 -4.91 10.52 17.16
C LYS A 107 -5.40 11.83 17.76
N LEU A 108 -5.20 12.01 19.07
CA LEU A 108 -5.59 13.23 19.78
C LEU A 108 -4.82 14.45 19.26
N LEU A 109 -3.52 14.30 19.01
CA LEU A 109 -2.69 15.37 18.45
C LEU A 109 -3.24 15.82 17.09
N ILE A 110 -3.56 14.87 16.20
CA ILE A 110 -4.12 15.18 14.88
C ILE A 110 -5.49 15.85 15.00
N GLU A 111 -6.36 15.35 15.87
CA GLU A 111 -7.68 15.92 16.11
C GLU A 111 -7.57 17.39 16.57
N ARG A 112 -6.76 17.65 17.60
CA ARG A 112 -6.54 19.00 18.14
C ARG A 112 -5.88 19.91 17.13
N TYR A 113 -4.89 19.41 16.38
CA TYR A 113 -4.21 20.18 15.35
C TYR A 113 -5.18 20.61 14.24
N ARG A 114 -6.06 19.72 13.76
CA ARG A 114 -7.05 20.04 12.71
C ARG A 114 -8.12 21.03 13.16
N ALA A 115 -8.49 21.00 14.44
CA ALA A 115 -9.48 21.91 15.03
C ALA A 115 -8.89 23.29 15.42
N ALA A 116 -7.57 23.42 15.48
CA ALA A 116 -6.90 24.62 15.92
C ALA A 116 -6.85 25.71 14.84
N ASP A 117 -6.80 26.97 15.27
CA ASP A 117 -6.54 28.10 14.38
C ASP A 117 -5.12 28.06 13.79
N GLU A 118 -4.87 28.90 12.78
CA GLU A 118 -3.60 28.93 12.07
C GLU A 118 -2.41 29.28 12.97
N ALA A 119 -2.58 30.23 13.89
CA ALA A 119 -1.54 30.63 14.83
C ALA A 119 -1.15 29.49 15.78
N THR A 120 -2.13 28.70 16.23
CA THR A 120 -1.91 27.55 17.11
C THR A 120 -1.27 26.39 16.36
N ARG A 121 -1.72 26.10 15.14
CA ARG A 121 -1.06 25.11 14.28
C ARG A 121 0.40 25.45 14.03
N TYR A 122 0.71 26.72 13.73
CA TYR A 122 2.08 27.18 13.56
C TYR A 122 2.92 26.96 14.82
N ARG A 123 2.41 27.35 16.00
CA ARG A 123 3.12 27.13 17.29
C ARG A 123 3.42 25.65 17.56
N ILE A 124 2.45 24.77 17.33
CA ILE A 124 2.63 23.32 17.48
C ILE A 124 3.75 22.83 16.56
N LEU A 125 3.70 23.19 15.26
CA LEU A 125 4.71 22.78 14.30
C LEU A 125 6.10 23.31 14.62
N SER A 126 6.24 24.60 14.91
CA SER A 126 7.53 25.21 15.27
C SER A 126 8.12 24.55 16.51
N SER A 127 7.31 24.29 17.55
CA SER A 127 7.77 23.61 18.76
C SER A 127 8.26 22.19 18.51
N LEU A 128 7.61 21.43 17.62
CA LEU A 128 8.01 20.06 17.29
C LEU A 128 9.28 20.03 16.42
N LEU A 129 9.43 20.97 15.49
CA LEU A 129 10.58 21.05 14.59
C LEU A 129 11.86 21.58 15.26
N GLU A 130 11.73 22.48 16.24
CA GLU A 130 12.87 23.04 16.97
C GLU A 130 13.55 22.05 17.92
N GLY A 131 12.96 20.86 18.16
CA GLY A 131 13.64 19.75 18.82
C GLY A 131 14.23 20.08 20.19
N LYS A 132 13.57 20.93 21.00
CA LYS A 132 14.06 21.24 22.35
C LYS A 132 13.90 20.03 23.26
N ASN A 133 15.01 19.33 23.48
CA ASN A 133 15.13 18.27 24.47
C ASN A 133 14.94 18.87 25.88
N PRO A 134 14.01 18.38 26.72
CA PRO A 134 13.72 18.99 28.02
C PRO A 134 14.89 18.99 29.01
N ALA A 135 16.02 18.34 28.69
CA ALA A 135 17.21 18.24 29.53
C ALA A 135 18.07 19.53 29.62
N GLN A 136 17.77 20.61 28.88
CA GLN A 136 18.62 21.83 28.86
C GLN A 136 18.02 23.06 29.56
N ALA A 137 16.88 22.94 30.25
CA ALA A 137 16.21 24.10 30.84
C ALA A 137 16.62 24.45 32.28
N THR A 138 17.57 23.74 32.91
CA THR A 138 17.92 23.96 34.33
C THR A 138 19.42 24.05 34.60
N THR A 139 20.14 24.97 33.95
CA THR A 139 21.46 25.41 34.47
C THR A 139 21.80 26.82 33.98
N ASP A 140 21.08 27.85 34.43
CA ASP A 140 21.70 29.17 34.57
C ASP A 140 20.89 30.09 35.51
N SER A 141 21.08 29.90 36.82
CA SER A 141 20.71 30.91 37.82
C SER A 141 21.40 30.58 39.14
N ASN A 142 22.73 30.49 39.11
CA ASN A 142 23.48 30.64 40.35
C ASN A 142 24.91 31.17 40.12
N GLN A 143 25.02 32.48 39.90
CA GLN A 143 26.22 33.24 40.28
C GLN A 143 25.80 34.54 40.96
N VAL A 144 25.55 34.45 42.27
CA VAL A 144 25.61 35.59 43.18
C VAL A 144 27.09 35.92 43.40
N ARG A 145 27.52 37.14 43.02
CA ARG A 145 28.83 37.69 43.38
C ARG A 145 28.87 38.05 44.86
N PRO A 146 29.96 37.76 45.61
CA PRO A 146 30.27 38.49 46.83
C PRO A 146 31.09 39.75 46.48
N GLY A 147 30.87 40.80 47.28
CA GLY A 147 31.42 42.15 47.14
C GLY A 147 32.86 42.33 47.57
#